data_AF-A0A7X8L983-F1
#
_entry.id   AF-A0A7X8L983-F1
#
_cell.length_a   1.000
_cell.length_b   1.000
_cell.length_c   1.000
_cell.angle_alpha   90.00
_cell.angle_beta   90.00
_cell.angle_gamma   90.00
#
_symmetry.space_group_name_H-M   'P 1'
#
loop_
_entity.id
_entity.type
_entity.pdbx_description
1 polymer ?
#
loop_
_entity_poly.entity_id
_entity_poly.type
_entity_poly.pdbx_seq_one_letter_code
_entity_poly.pdbx_strand_id
1 'polypeptide(L)'
;MIVATIILLFPIGLIGCAVIRDKIAVTKGELIGQNFKVSVYDHYANKTLEVNGEKITVGLLENDANIDITSTGYPSNVLEITVNGSQMFQVGNTIIFAEDGLDMVEDFQVPTDITVDKGGGFVPIDRLINNIKNNIGKEKTIIISSQMGIPIGVYQGKSVYITVPDNLPKMTRIHIDGKSLYIHRANYLILDTKMIK
;
A
#
# COMPACT_ATOMS: atom_id res chain seq x y z
N MET A 1 -12.67 43.84 60.11
CA MET A 1 -11.35 43.20 60.02
C MET A 1 -11.47 41.77 60.56
N ILE A 2 -11.44 40.80 59.66
CA ILE A 2 -10.66 39.55 59.73
C ILE A 2 -10.82 38.95 58.33
N VAL A 3 -9.69 38.95 57.64
CA VAL A 3 -9.49 38.41 56.29
C VAL A 3 -9.29 36.91 56.46
N ALA A 4 -10.09 36.09 55.77
CA ALA A 4 -9.84 34.65 55.65
C ALA A 4 -9.97 34.26 54.18
N THR A 5 -8.88 34.50 53.46
CA THR A 5 -8.63 34.10 52.07
C THR A 5 -8.13 32.66 52.06
N ILE A 6 -8.92 31.68 51.61
CA ILE A 6 -8.46 30.33 51.21
C ILE A 6 -9.28 29.94 49.96
N ILE A 7 -8.78 30.32 48.78
CA ILE A 7 -8.14 29.46 47.77
C ILE A 7 -9.15 28.57 47.02
N LEU A 8 -9.57 29.11 45.88
CA LEU A 8 -10.27 28.45 44.79
C LEU A 8 -9.33 27.40 44.18
N LEU A 9 -9.54 26.12 44.47
CA LEU A 9 -8.79 25.03 43.84
C LEU A 9 -9.33 24.82 42.42
N PHE A 10 -8.75 25.53 41.44
CA PHE A 10 -8.86 25.20 40.02
C PHE A 10 -8.12 23.88 39.79
N PRO A 11 -8.75 22.79 39.32
CA PRO A 11 -7.99 21.71 38.70
C PRO A 11 -7.50 22.22 37.35
N ILE A 12 -6.32 22.86 37.34
CA ILE A 12 -5.54 23.12 36.13
C ILE A 12 -5.21 21.75 35.54
N GLY A 13 -5.60 21.57 34.29
CA GLY A 13 -5.57 20.30 33.58
C GLY A 13 -4.22 19.60 33.68
N LEU A 14 -4.23 18.38 34.23
CA LEU A 14 -3.26 17.36 33.88
C LEU A 14 -3.69 16.73 32.54
N ILE A 15 -3.45 17.47 31.46
CA ILE A 15 -3.22 16.88 30.14
C ILE A 15 -1.81 17.33 29.74
N GLY A 16 -0.82 16.66 30.30
CA GLY A 16 0.59 16.81 29.96
C GLY A 16 1.30 15.52 30.39
N CYS A 17 2.08 14.82 29.59
CA CYS A 17 2.55 15.06 28.23
C CYS A 17 2.64 13.68 27.56
N ALA A 18 1.72 13.36 26.66
CA ALA A 18 2.00 12.36 25.65
C ALA A 18 2.21 13.14 24.34
N VAL A 19 3.35 12.90 23.70
CA VAL A 19 3.64 13.32 22.32
C VAL A 19 4.01 14.80 22.13
N ILE A 20 5.13 15.20 22.72
CA ILE A 20 6.03 16.14 22.05
C ILE A 20 7.44 15.54 22.19
N ARG A 21 7.74 14.52 21.38
CA ARG A 21 9.12 14.19 21.03
C ARG A 21 9.33 14.71 19.61
N ASP A 22 10.48 15.34 19.44
CA ASP A 22 10.84 16.22 18.35
C ASP A 22 10.51 15.70 16.96
N LYS A 23 10.01 16.63 16.15
CA LYS A 23 9.89 16.57 14.71
C LYS A 23 11.27 16.45 14.07
N ILE A 24 11.73 15.23 13.84
CA ILE A 24 12.60 14.91 12.71
C ILE A 24 11.73 14.04 11.80
N ALA A 25 11.47 14.55 10.59
CA ALA A 25 10.38 14.10 9.73
C ALA A 25 10.53 12.62 9.36
N VAL A 26 9.82 11.75 10.08
CA VAL A 26 9.51 10.42 9.56
C VAL A 26 8.72 10.64 8.28
N THR A 27 9.18 10.02 7.20
CA THR A 27 8.59 10.13 5.86
C THR A 27 7.12 9.68 5.90
N LYS A 28 6.22 10.62 6.14
CA LYS A 28 4.77 10.47 5.99
C LYS A 28 4.39 11.21 4.71
N GLY A 29 4.21 10.44 3.63
CA GLY A 29 3.77 10.94 2.34
C GLY A 29 2.27 10.81 2.18
N GLU A 30 1.70 11.70 1.37
CA GLU A 30 0.30 11.61 0.94
C GLU A 30 0.25 11.00 -0.48
N LEU A 31 -0.72 10.12 -0.71
CA LEU A 31 -0.97 9.61 -2.06
C LEU A 31 -1.55 10.72 -2.94
N ILE A 32 -1.13 10.77 -4.19
CA ILE A 32 -1.61 11.76 -5.17
C ILE A 32 -2.71 11.12 -6.00
N GLY A 33 -3.95 11.57 -5.81
CA GLY A 33 -5.15 11.09 -6.49
C GLY A 33 -6.40 11.60 -5.77
N GLN A 34 -7.59 11.24 -6.24
CA GLN A 34 -8.85 11.70 -5.63
C GLN A 34 -9.41 10.71 -4.61
N ASN A 35 -9.60 9.46 -5.01
CA ASN A 35 -10.11 8.39 -4.16
C ASN A 35 -9.39 7.09 -4.52
N PHE A 36 -9.13 6.27 -3.50
CA PHE A 36 -8.38 5.04 -3.64
C PHE A 36 -9.10 3.87 -3.00
N LYS A 37 -9.05 2.74 -3.69
CA LYS A 37 -9.27 1.42 -3.12
C LYS A 37 -7.95 0.85 -2.62
N VAL A 38 -7.84 0.66 -1.32
CA VAL A 38 -6.71 0.03 -0.63
C VAL A 38 -7.02 -1.44 -0.40
N SER A 39 -6.25 -2.32 -1.01
CA SER A 39 -6.39 -3.77 -0.86
C SER A 39 -5.12 -4.37 -0.27
N VAL A 40 -5.27 -5.20 0.77
CA VAL A 40 -4.17 -5.92 1.42
C VAL A 40 -4.28 -7.40 1.09
N TYR A 41 -3.17 -7.99 0.64
CA TYR A 41 -3.09 -9.40 0.26
C TYR A 41 -2.02 -10.12 1.06
N ASP A 42 -2.34 -11.32 1.53
CA ASP A 42 -1.36 -12.20 2.15
C ASP A 42 -0.30 -12.70 1.14
N HIS A 43 0.64 -13.52 1.60
CA HIS A 43 1.69 -14.08 0.75
C HIS A 43 1.13 -14.98 -0.37
N TYR A 44 -0.07 -15.52 -0.18
CA TYR A 44 -0.76 -16.42 -1.10
C TYR A 44 -1.73 -15.70 -2.04
N ALA A 45 -1.65 -14.37 -2.12
CA ALA A 45 -2.53 -13.51 -2.93
C ALA A 45 -4.01 -13.53 -2.50
N ASN A 46 -4.33 -14.00 -1.29
CA ASN A 46 -5.69 -13.87 -0.76
C ASN A 46 -5.90 -12.44 -0.27
N LYS A 47 -6.99 -11.81 -0.70
CA LYS A 47 -7.38 -10.49 -0.19
C LYS A 47 -7.85 -10.65 1.26
N THR A 48 -7.19 -9.93 2.16
CA THR A 48 -7.45 -9.98 3.62
C THR A 48 -8.18 -8.75 4.14
N LEU A 49 -8.02 -7.62 3.45
CA LEU A 49 -8.65 -6.36 3.81
C LEU A 49 -8.87 -5.53 2.54
N GLU A 50 -9.99 -4.82 2.51
CA GLU A 50 -10.29 -3.77 1.54
C GLU A 50 -10.82 -2.54 2.27
N VAL A 51 -10.28 -1.36 1.98
CA VAL A 51 -10.70 -0.07 2.53
C VAL A 51 -10.73 0.94 1.39
N ASN A 52 -11.71 1.86 1.39
CA ASN A 52 -11.76 2.96 0.42
C ASN A 52 -11.53 4.29 1.14
N GLY A 53 -10.88 5.24 0.48
CA GLY A 53 -10.76 6.60 1.01
C GLY A 53 -10.04 7.58 0.10
N GLU A 54 -10.28 8.86 0.39
CA GLU A 54 -9.85 10.00 -0.43
C GLU A 54 -8.50 10.51 0.04
N LYS A 55 -8.37 10.74 1.35
CA LYS A 55 -7.15 11.26 1.96
C LYS A 55 -6.37 10.11 2.58
N ILE A 56 -5.31 9.69 1.90
CA ILE A 56 -4.45 8.60 2.35
C ILE A 56 -3.02 9.07 2.57
N THR A 57 -2.53 8.89 3.79
CA THR A 57 -1.11 9.08 4.11
C THR A 57 -0.47 7.77 4.52
N VAL A 58 0.76 7.55 4.07
CA VAL A 58 1.55 6.36 4.38
C VAL A 58 2.93 6.77 4.86
N GLY A 59 3.36 6.19 5.98
CA GLY A 59 4.71 6.35 6.50
C GLY A 59 5.19 5.10 7.23
N LEU A 60 6.38 5.19 7.84
CA LEU A 60 6.87 4.16 8.74
C LEU A 60 6.41 4.47 10.17
N LEU A 61 6.17 3.43 10.96
CA LEU A 61 5.97 3.57 12.40
C LEU A 61 7.20 4.24 13.00
N GLU A 62 6.97 5.32 13.73
CA GLU A 62 8.04 6.11 14.32
C GLU A 62 8.70 5.36 15.50
N ASN A 63 10.01 5.19 15.44
CA ASN A 63 10.83 4.74 16.57
C ASN A 63 12.19 5.46 16.53
N ASP A 64 12.96 5.37 17.62
CA ASP A 64 14.25 6.07 17.73
C ASP A 64 15.20 5.73 16.56
N ALA A 65 15.16 4.51 16.01
CA ALA A 65 15.98 4.08 14.87
C ALA A 65 15.45 4.49 13.49
N ASN A 66 14.16 4.80 13.36
CA ASN A 66 13.55 5.38 12.16
C ASN A 66 13.73 6.90 12.11
N ILE A 67 13.92 7.53 13.27
CA ILE A 67 14.07 8.99 13.41
C ILE A 67 15.56 9.39 13.41
N ASP A 68 16.41 8.61 14.06
CA ASP A 68 17.84 8.87 14.20
C ASP A 68 18.68 7.74 13.57
N ILE A 69 19.38 8.07 12.48
CA ILE A 69 20.27 7.14 11.76
C ILE A 69 21.49 6.70 12.59
N THR A 70 21.81 7.43 13.66
CA THR A 70 22.90 7.11 14.59
C THR A 70 22.46 6.20 15.74
N SER A 71 21.16 5.95 15.86
CA SER A 71 20.60 5.03 16.84
C SER A 71 21.09 3.60 16.60
N THR A 72 21.41 2.89 17.69
CA THR A 72 21.80 1.47 17.67
C THR A 72 20.60 0.52 17.64
N GLY A 73 19.37 1.06 17.64
CA GLY A 73 18.13 0.29 17.56
C GLY A 73 17.83 -0.25 16.16
N TYR A 74 16.81 -1.11 16.05
CA TYR A 74 16.37 -1.66 14.76
C TYR A 74 15.29 -0.78 14.13
N PRO A 75 15.44 -0.33 12.87
CA PRO A 75 14.41 0.42 12.18
C PRO A 75 13.18 -0.46 11.94
N SER A 76 12.02 0.09 12.26
CA SER A 76 10.73 -0.54 11.97
C SER A 76 10.45 -0.50 10.48
N ASN A 77 9.97 -1.63 9.94
CA ASN A 77 9.35 -1.71 8.62
C ASN A 77 7.81 -1.76 8.71
N VAL A 78 7.25 -1.46 9.88
CA VAL A 78 5.81 -1.32 10.06
C VAL A 78 5.35 -0.09 9.30
N LEU A 79 4.42 -0.26 8.38
CA LEU A 79 3.72 0.83 7.72
C LEU A 79 2.63 1.36 8.64
N GLU A 80 2.61 2.68 8.80
CA GLU A 80 1.51 3.43 9.38
C GLU A 80 0.70 4.02 8.22
N ILE A 81 -0.54 3.57 8.06
CA ILE A 81 -1.44 4.02 6.99
C ILE A 81 -2.63 4.72 7.63
N THR A 82 -2.89 5.96 7.24
CA THR A 82 -4.08 6.71 7.66
C THR A 82 -4.99 6.91 6.45
N VAL A 83 -6.24 6.48 6.57
CA VAL A 83 -7.29 6.64 5.55
C VAL A 83 -8.40 7.49 6.15
N ASN A 84 -8.65 8.66 5.58
CA ASN A 84 -9.68 9.60 6.04
C ASN A 84 -9.64 9.88 7.56
N GLY A 85 -8.44 9.96 8.14
CA GLY A 85 -8.22 10.18 9.57
C GLY A 85 -8.27 8.94 10.47
N SER A 86 -8.63 7.77 9.94
CA SER A 86 -8.57 6.49 10.66
C SER A 86 -7.26 5.76 10.35
N GLN A 87 -6.60 5.23 11.38
CA GLN A 87 -5.26 4.67 11.28
C GLN A 87 -5.27 3.14 11.30
N MET A 88 -4.38 2.53 10.52
CA MET A 88 -4.04 1.11 10.60
C MET A 88 -2.52 0.92 10.49
N PHE A 89 -2.03 -0.17 11.08
CA PHE A 89 -0.63 -0.57 11.01
C PHE A 89 -0.51 -1.86 10.22
N GLN A 90 0.44 -1.91 9.28
CA GLN A 90 0.61 -3.03 8.38
C GLN A 90 2.08 -3.48 8.38
N VAL A 91 2.34 -4.78 8.49
CA VAL A 91 3.66 -5.38 8.31
C VAL A 91 3.56 -6.56 7.36
N GLY A 92 4.44 -6.61 6.36
CA GLY A 92 4.77 -7.86 5.67
C GLY A 92 3.75 -8.38 4.66
N ASN A 93 2.67 -7.66 4.35
CA ASN A 93 1.72 -8.06 3.32
C ASN A 93 1.91 -7.23 2.04
N THR A 94 1.37 -7.73 0.95
CA THR A 94 1.28 -6.94 -0.30
C THR A 94 0.16 -5.93 -0.13
N ILE A 95 0.40 -4.66 -0.48
CA ILE A 95 -0.64 -3.62 -0.44
C ILE A 95 -0.72 -2.94 -1.80
N ILE A 96 -1.94 -2.79 -2.30
CA ILE A 96 -2.24 -2.09 -3.55
C ILE A 96 -3.20 -0.95 -3.24
N PHE A 97 -2.85 0.26 -3.68
CA PHE A 97 -3.72 1.44 -3.63
C PHE A 97 -4.03 1.80 -5.08
N ALA A 98 -5.23 1.44 -5.53
CA ALA A 98 -5.70 1.74 -6.88
C ALA A 98 -6.60 2.97 -6.84
N GLU A 99 -6.24 4.02 -7.59
CA GLU A 99 -7.10 5.18 -7.76
C GLU A 99 -8.39 4.79 -8.51
N ASP A 100 -9.51 5.38 -8.15
CA ASP A 100 -10.79 5.18 -8.82
C ASP A 100 -10.69 5.35 -10.34
N GLY A 101 -11.25 4.39 -11.07
CA GLY A 101 -11.13 4.25 -12.53
C GLY A 101 -9.99 3.34 -12.97
N LEU A 102 -9.18 2.82 -12.05
CA LEU A 102 -8.25 1.70 -12.29
C LEU A 102 -8.87 0.39 -11.84
N ASP A 103 -9.61 -0.23 -12.74
CA ASP A 103 -10.19 -1.54 -12.53
C ASP A 103 -9.26 -2.64 -13.03
N MET A 104 -9.24 -3.75 -12.28
CA MET A 104 -8.57 -4.96 -12.74
C MET A 104 -9.34 -5.54 -13.93
N VAL A 105 -8.62 -6.18 -14.86
CA VAL A 105 -9.21 -6.92 -15.98
C VAL A 105 -10.11 -8.04 -15.43
N GLU A 106 -11.37 -8.07 -15.89
CA GLU A 106 -12.36 -9.07 -15.52
C GLU A 106 -11.96 -10.49 -15.96
N ASP A 107 -12.58 -11.51 -15.35
CA ASP A 107 -12.30 -12.96 -15.54
C ASP A 107 -10.88 -13.42 -15.18
N PHE A 108 -10.14 -12.60 -14.42
CA PHE A 108 -8.96 -13.07 -13.73
C PHE A 108 -9.37 -14.07 -12.63
N GLN A 109 -9.28 -15.36 -12.96
CA GLN A 109 -9.39 -16.45 -12.00
C GLN A 109 -8.00 -17.02 -11.77
N VAL A 110 -7.47 -16.85 -10.56
CA VAL A 110 -6.33 -17.64 -10.10
C VAL A 110 -6.81 -19.10 -10.06
N PRO A 111 -6.18 -20.05 -10.78
CA PRO A 111 -6.63 -21.43 -10.76
C PRO A 111 -6.75 -21.94 -9.33
N THR A 112 -7.94 -22.40 -8.93
CA THR A 112 -8.21 -22.93 -7.57
C THR A 112 -7.53 -24.27 -7.32
N ASP A 113 -7.28 -25.04 -8.39
CA ASP A 113 -6.55 -26.30 -8.34
C ASP A 113 -5.11 -26.09 -8.82
N ILE A 114 -4.20 -25.92 -7.87
CA ILE A 114 -2.77 -26.15 -8.09
C ILE A 114 -2.50 -27.56 -7.57
N THR A 115 -2.34 -28.55 -8.46
CA THR A 115 -1.83 -29.87 -8.07
C THR A 115 -0.35 -29.71 -7.75
N VAL A 116 -0.04 -29.48 -6.47
CA VAL A 116 1.32 -29.26 -5.97
C VAL A 116 1.95 -30.61 -5.66
N ASP A 117 2.46 -31.32 -6.67
CA ASP A 117 3.32 -32.49 -6.41
C ASP A 117 4.72 -32.08 -5.92
N LYS A 118 5.09 -30.79 -6.03
CA LYS A 118 6.32 -30.20 -5.46
C LYS A 118 6.03 -28.75 -5.05
N GLY A 119 6.29 -28.43 -3.79
CA GLY A 119 5.93 -27.17 -3.11
C GLY A 119 6.15 -25.87 -3.90
N GLY A 120 5.14 -25.00 -3.88
CA GLY A 120 5.20 -23.63 -4.39
C GLY A 120 4.18 -23.37 -5.50
N GLY A 121 3.11 -22.64 -5.19
CA GLY A 121 2.02 -22.29 -6.12
C GLY A 121 2.44 -21.30 -7.21
N PHE A 122 3.36 -21.69 -8.09
CA PHE A 122 3.70 -20.90 -9.26
C PHE A 122 2.68 -21.15 -10.36
N VAL A 123 1.85 -20.14 -10.67
CA VAL A 123 0.98 -20.18 -11.86
C VAL A 123 1.81 -19.68 -13.04
N PRO A 124 2.04 -20.50 -14.10
CA PRO A 124 2.76 -20.06 -15.28
C PRO A 124 2.09 -18.83 -15.90
N ILE A 125 2.90 -17.81 -16.19
CA ILE A 125 2.46 -16.55 -16.80
C ILE A 125 1.68 -16.81 -18.11
N ASP A 126 2.04 -17.83 -18.87
CA ASP A 126 1.33 -18.20 -20.11
C ASP A 126 -0.12 -18.64 -19.87
N ARG A 127 -0.38 -19.39 -18.80
CA ARG A 127 -1.75 -19.79 -18.41
C ARG A 127 -2.57 -18.58 -17.98
N LEU A 128 -1.94 -17.69 -17.21
CA LEU A 128 -2.55 -16.43 -16.81
C LEU A 128 -2.95 -15.60 -18.04
N ILE A 129 -2.01 -15.40 -18.95
CA ILE A 129 -2.19 -14.61 -20.17
C ILE A 129 -3.33 -15.18 -21.03
N ASN A 130 -3.38 -16.50 -21.22
CA ASN A 130 -4.42 -17.13 -22.04
C ASN A 130 -5.84 -16.90 -21.51
N ASN A 131 -6.03 -16.87 -20.19
CA ASN A 131 -7.34 -16.66 -19.57
C ASN A 131 -7.86 -15.23 -19.77
N ILE A 132 -6.96 -14.24 -19.77
CA ILE A 132 -7.32 -12.81 -19.82
C ILE A 132 -7.18 -12.20 -21.22
N LYS A 133 -6.61 -12.93 -22.18
CA LYS A 133 -6.28 -12.42 -23.52
C LYS A 133 -7.48 -11.76 -24.22
N ASN A 134 -8.68 -12.29 -24.05
CA ASN A 134 -9.90 -11.74 -24.65
C ASN A 134 -10.34 -10.41 -23.99
N ASN A 135 -9.91 -10.16 -22.75
CA ASN A 135 -10.28 -8.99 -21.95
C ASN A 135 -9.17 -7.92 -21.93
N ILE A 136 -7.99 -8.21 -22.49
CA ILE A 136 -6.93 -7.21 -22.71
C ILE A 136 -7.14 -6.54 -24.06
N GLY A 137 -7.37 -5.23 -24.04
CA GLY A 137 -7.57 -4.41 -25.25
C GLY A 137 -6.74 -3.12 -25.29
N LYS A 138 -5.91 -2.85 -24.28
CA LYS A 138 -5.01 -1.67 -24.25
C LYS A 138 -3.60 -2.05 -24.68
N GLU A 139 -2.74 -1.04 -24.84
CA GLU A 139 -1.40 -1.19 -25.41
C GLU A 139 -0.38 -1.79 -24.43
N LYS A 140 -0.58 -1.55 -23.13
CA LYS A 140 0.27 -2.04 -22.04
C LYS A 140 -0.55 -2.91 -21.10
N THR A 141 0.05 -4.02 -20.69
CA THR A 141 -0.48 -4.92 -19.66
C THR A 141 0.42 -4.86 -18.43
N ILE A 142 -0.19 -4.72 -17.25
CA ILE A 142 0.48 -4.66 -15.95
C ILE A 142 -0.02 -5.84 -15.13
N ILE A 143 0.84 -6.81 -14.85
CA ILE A 143 0.52 -7.95 -13.99
C ILE A 143 1.10 -7.67 -12.62
N ILE A 144 0.27 -7.72 -11.57
CA ILE A 144 0.68 -7.60 -10.17
C ILE A 144 0.57 -8.97 -9.53
N SER A 145 1.61 -9.38 -8.80
CA SER A 145 1.69 -10.64 -8.08
C SER A 145 2.15 -10.41 -6.64
N SER A 146 1.80 -11.34 -5.76
CA SER A 146 2.39 -11.40 -4.42
C SER A 146 3.91 -11.60 -4.51
N GLN A 147 4.61 -11.42 -3.39
CA GLN A 147 6.05 -11.70 -3.33
C GLN A 147 6.41 -13.15 -3.67
N MET A 148 5.48 -14.10 -3.50
CA MET A 148 5.66 -15.49 -3.91
C MET A 148 5.46 -15.72 -5.42
N GLY A 149 5.15 -14.66 -6.17
CA GLY A 149 4.87 -14.75 -7.61
C GLY A 149 3.44 -15.18 -7.94
N ILE A 150 2.57 -15.35 -6.93
CA ILE A 150 1.16 -15.70 -7.16
C ILE A 150 0.43 -14.48 -7.72
N PRO A 151 -0.20 -14.57 -8.90
CA PRO A 151 -0.91 -13.45 -9.49
C PRO A 151 -2.01 -12.89 -8.57
N ILE A 152 -2.05 -11.57 -8.39
CA ILE A 152 -3.09 -10.84 -7.64
C ILE A 152 -4.12 -10.23 -8.58
N GLY A 153 -3.66 -9.64 -9.68
CA GLY A 153 -4.54 -8.98 -10.63
C GLY A 153 -3.78 -8.40 -11.81
N VAL A 154 -4.54 -8.03 -12.84
CA VAL A 154 -4.00 -7.44 -14.06
C VAL A 154 -4.67 -6.10 -14.30
N TYR A 155 -3.87 -5.08 -14.59
CA TYR A 155 -4.32 -3.77 -15.08
C TYR A 155 -3.87 -3.59 -16.53
N GLN A 156 -4.47 -2.64 -17.23
CA GLN A 156 -4.12 -2.32 -18.60
C GLN A 156 -4.29 -0.83 -18.87
N GLY A 157 -3.48 -0.27 -19.78
CA GLY A 157 -3.54 1.15 -20.13
C GLY A 157 -2.86 1.47 -21.44
N LYS A 158 -3.06 2.67 -21.97
CA LYS A 158 -2.36 3.16 -23.17
C LYS A 158 -1.01 3.76 -22.79
N SER A 159 -1.01 4.70 -21.85
CA SER A 159 0.19 5.35 -21.34
C SER A 159 0.52 4.84 -19.95
N VAL A 160 1.67 4.17 -19.82
CA VAL A 160 2.12 3.56 -18.58
C VAL A 160 3.57 3.90 -18.31
N TYR A 161 3.86 4.46 -17.15
CA TYR A 161 5.23 4.70 -16.67
C TYR A 161 5.32 4.57 -15.14
N ILE A 162 6.54 4.47 -14.64
CA ILE A 162 6.80 4.16 -13.23
C ILE A 162 7.57 5.30 -12.58
N THR A 163 7.24 5.61 -11.34
CA THR A 163 8.03 6.48 -10.47
C THR A 163 8.19 5.84 -9.09
N VAL A 164 9.32 6.08 -8.43
CA VAL A 164 9.52 5.75 -7.02
C VAL A 164 9.34 7.04 -6.23
N PRO A 165 8.28 7.18 -5.41
CA PRO A 165 8.06 8.41 -4.65
C PRO A 165 9.06 8.52 -3.49
N ASP A 166 9.83 9.61 -3.44
CA ASP A 166 10.84 9.85 -2.39
C ASP A 166 10.23 10.02 -1.00
N ASN A 167 8.96 10.44 -0.94
CA ASN A 167 8.22 10.72 0.29
C ASN A 167 7.32 9.56 0.75
N LEU A 168 7.43 8.36 0.16
CA LEU A 168 6.65 7.19 0.58
C LEU A 168 7.57 5.99 0.91
N PRO A 169 7.20 5.15 1.88
CA PRO A 169 8.07 4.08 2.36
C PRO A 169 8.12 2.89 1.40
N LYS A 170 9.21 2.78 0.62
CA LYS A 170 9.49 1.66 -0.30
C LYS A 170 8.25 1.28 -1.13
N MET A 171 7.67 2.28 -1.80
CA MET A 171 6.53 2.10 -2.68
C MET A 171 6.94 2.38 -4.12
N THR A 172 6.26 1.71 -5.04
CA THR A 172 6.32 2.06 -6.46
C THR A 172 4.98 2.66 -6.86
N ARG A 173 4.99 3.74 -7.63
CA ARG A 173 3.79 4.30 -8.27
C ARG A 173 3.84 3.99 -9.75
N ILE A 174 2.86 3.23 -10.23
CA ILE A 174 2.62 3.00 -11.65
C ILE A 174 1.54 3.99 -12.07
N HIS A 175 1.87 4.83 -13.04
CA HIS A 175 0.93 5.76 -13.66
C HIS A 175 0.28 5.05 -14.83
N ILE A 176 -1.04 5.01 -14.87
CA ILE A 176 -1.82 4.32 -15.91
C ILE A 176 -2.88 5.31 -16.40
N ASP A 177 -2.76 5.79 -17.64
CA ASP A 177 -3.73 6.70 -18.28
C ASP A 177 -4.11 7.93 -17.40
N GLY A 178 -3.13 8.49 -16.69
CA GLY A 178 -3.31 9.65 -15.80
C GLY A 178 -3.76 9.32 -14.37
N LYS A 179 -3.94 8.03 -14.06
CA LYS A 179 -4.33 7.53 -12.74
C LYS A 179 -3.17 6.84 -12.02
N SER A 180 -3.30 6.72 -10.71
CA SER A 180 -2.22 6.21 -9.86
C SER A 180 -2.51 4.84 -9.28
N LEU A 181 -1.60 3.90 -9.51
CA LEU A 181 -1.55 2.62 -8.83
C LEU A 181 -0.30 2.58 -7.95
N TYR A 182 -0.47 2.75 -6.64
CA TYR A 182 0.63 2.58 -5.70
C TYR A 182 0.70 1.14 -5.23
N ILE A 183 1.91 0.58 -5.19
CA ILE A 183 2.16 -0.79 -4.75
C ILE A 183 3.24 -0.80 -3.67
N HIS A 184 3.00 -1.61 -2.65
CA HIS A 184 3.98 -1.94 -1.63
C HIS A 184 4.13 -3.46 -1.56
N ARG A 185 5.38 -3.92 -1.53
CA ARG A 185 5.74 -5.34 -1.31
C ARG A 185 5.04 -6.29 -2.30
N ALA A 186 4.98 -5.90 -3.58
CA ALA A 186 4.45 -6.70 -4.68
C ALA A 186 5.52 -6.95 -5.75
N ASN A 187 5.37 -8.05 -6.49
CA ASN A 187 6.06 -8.22 -7.76
C ASN A 187 5.18 -7.64 -8.87
N TYR A 188 5.78 -7.01 -9.88
CA TYR A 188 5.03 -6.51 -11.03
C TYR A 188 5.78 -6.73 -12.35
N LEU A 189 5.02 -6.95 -13.41
CA LEU A 189 5.50 -7.05 -14.78
C LEU A 189 4.69 -6.10 -15.65
N ILE A 190 5.37 -5.22 -16.38
CA ILE A 190 4.75 -4.34 -17.37
C ILE A 190 5.31 -4.72 -18.74
N LEU A 191 4.43 -5.00 -19.69
CA LEU A 191 4.79 -5.43 -21.03
C LEU A 191 3.90 -4.77 -22.09
N ASP A 192 4.43 -4.67 -23.31
CA ASP A 192 3.59 -4.35 -24.47
C ASP A 192 2.60 -5.50 -24.68
N THR A 193 1.31 -5.20 -24.75
CA THR A 193 0.27 -6.21 -24.94
C THR A 193 0.49 -7.02 -26.21
N LYS A 194 1.10 -6.47 -27.26
CA LYS A 194 1.46 -7.23 -28.49
C LYS A 194 2.45 -8.39 -28.25
N MET A 195 3.12 -8.43 -27.09
CA MET A 195 4.00 -9.54 -26.69
C MET A 195 3.21 -10.73 -26.13
N ILE A 196 1.96 -10.51 -25.74
CA ILE A 196 1.00 -11.56 -25.40
C ILE A 196 0.48 -12.16 -26.70
N LYS A 197 0.84 -13.42 -26.96
CA LYS A 197 0.51 -14.13 -28.20
C LYS A 197 -0.87 -14.73 -28.23
#